data_AF-I0BJJ3-F1
#
_entry.id   AF-I0BJJ3-F1
#
_cell.length_a   1.000
_cell.length_b   1.000
_cell.length_c   1.000
_cell.angle_alpha   90.00
_cell.angle_beta   90.00
_cell.angle_gamma   90.00
#
_symmetry.space_group_name_H-M   'P 1'
#
loop_
_entity.id
_entity.type
_entity.pdbx_description
1 polymer ?
#
loop_
_entity_poly.entity_id
_entity_poly.type
_entity_poly.pdbx_seq_one_letter_code
_entity_poly.pdbx_strand_id
1 'polypeptide(L)'
;MHGSYGGYCYQGYRHSLCHGWASGPTAWLSEYVLGIRPLEPGCRTVRVAPQLGDLTWAEGTFPTPHGIVRVKHTKRPDGTVHSDIAAPEGVTVVRA
;
A
#
# COMPACT_ATOMS: atom_id res chain seq x y z
N MET A 1 9.95 -37.50 5.17
CA MET A 1 9.76 -37.43 3.72
C MET A 1 10.46 -36.26 3.02
N HIS A 2 10.37 -34.99 3.42
CA HIS A 2 10.93 -33.86 2.61
C HIS A 2 12.43 -33.55 2.74
N GLY A 3 13.13 -34.41 3.44
CA GLY A 3 14.57 -34.68 3.31
C GLY A 3 14.84 -36.05 3.95
N SER A 4 13.80 -36.88 4.00
CA SER A 4 13.49 -37.92 5.00
C SER A 4 13.07 -37.47 6.42
N TYR A 5 13.66 -36.54 7.18
CA TYR A 5 13.09 -36.15 8.52
C TYR A 5 13.33 -34.70 9.02
N GLY A 6 13.16 -33.68 8.18
CA GLY A 6 12.86 -32.32 8.67
C GLY A 6 14.02 -31.32 8.65
N GLY A 7 15.19 -31.69 9.17
CA GLY A 7 16.32 -30.76 9.36
C GLY A 7 16.84 -30.09 8.07
N TYR A 8 16.74 -30.79 6.93
CA TYR A 8 17.18 -30.30 5.62
C TYR A 8 16.04 -29.87 4.71
N CYS A 9 14.79 -29.92 5.19
CA CYS A 9 13.62 -29.69 4.34
C CYS A 9 13.50 -28.26 3.84
N TYR A 10 14.16 -27.28 4.48
CA TYR A 10 14.11 -25.89 4.03
C TYR A 10 15.02 -25.70 2.80
N GLN A 11 16.34 -25.80 2.90
CA GLN A 11 17.22 -25.62 1.73
C GLN A 11 16.96 -26.67 0.64
N GLY A 12 16.54 -26.21 -0.55
CA GLY A 12 16.33 -27.05 -1.74
C GLY A 12 14.93 -27.69 -1.89
N TYR A 13 14.17 -27.87 -0.81
CA TYR A 13 12.88 -28.58 -0.87
C TYR A 13 11.65 -27.73 -0.48
N ARG A 14 11.77 -26.80 0.48
CA ARG A 14 10.64 -25.95 0.93
C ARG A 14 10.96 -24.46 1.04
N HIS A 15 12.23 -24.09 0.96
CA HIS A 15 12.65 -22.71 1.05
C HIS A 15 12.43 -22.03 -0.31
N SER A 16 11.36 -21.24 -0.38
CA SER A 16 11.16 -20.29 -1.47
C SER A 16 11.69 -18.93 -1.05
N LEU A 17 12.56 -18.36 -1.89
CA LEU A 17 13.02 -16.97 -1.77
C LEU A 17 12.02 -15.95 -2.36
N CYS A 18 10.96 -16.44 -3.00
CA CYS A 18 9.92 -15.63 -3.63
C CYS A 18 8.56 -16.22 -3.29
N HIS A 19 8.01 -15.85 -2.13
CA HIS A 19 6.73 -16.34 -1.67
C HIS A 19 5.79 -15.16 -1.39
N GLY A 20 4.68 -15.08 -2.14
CA GLY A 20 3.75 -13.94 -2.08
C GLY A 20 3.17 -13.67 -0.69
N TRP A 21 3.07 -14.67 0.19
CA TRP A 21 2.64 -14.43 1.58
C TRP A 21 3.56 -13.46 2.35
N ALA A 22 4.82 -13.29 1.92
CA ALA A 22 5.71 -12.29 2.48
C ALA A 22 5.47 -10.86 1.94
N SER A 23 4.55 -10.66 0.98
CA SER A 23 4.30 -9.35 0.36
C SER A 23 3.36 -8.44 1.16
N GLY A 24 3.00 -8.81 2.40
CA GLY A 24 2.19 -8.00 3.31
C GLY A 24 2.63 -6.53 3.44
N PRO A 25 3.95 -6.21 3.46
CA PRO A 25 4.41 -4.82 3.52
C PRO A 25 3.89 -3.94 2.38
N THR A 26 3.68 -4.47 1.17
CA THR A 26 3.18 -3.67 0.04
C THR A 26 1.78 -3.14 0.32
N ALA A 27 0.85 -4.01 0.75
CA ALA A 27 -0.51 -3.59 1.09
C ALA A 27 -0.52 -2.61 2.27
N TRP A 28 0.30 -2.88 3.29
CA TRP A 28 0.41 -2.01 4.46
C TRP A 28 0.94 -0.61 4.09
N LEU A 29 1.99 -0.52 3.26
CA LEU A 29 2.50 0.76 2.79
C LEU A 29 1.46 1.54 1.97
N SER A 30 0.68 0.87 1.12
CA SER A 30 -0.42 1.50 0.37
C SER A 30 -1.53 2.04 1.29
N GLU A 31 -1.91 1.27 2.32
CA GLU A 31 -3.03 1.61 3.19
C GLU A 31 -2.71 2.61 4.31
N TYR A 32 -1.45 2.70 4.73
CA TYR A 32 -1.03 3.49 5.89
C TYR A 32 -0.06 4.60 5.49
N VAL A 33 1.02 4.29 4.76
CA VAL A 33 2.01 5.32 4.38
C VAL A 33 1.46 6.22 3.27
N LEU A 34 0.98 5.63 2.18
CA LEU A 34 0.21 6.36 1.15
C LEU A 34 -1.23 6.65 1.63
N GLY A 35 -1.72 5.90 2.62
CA GLY A 35 -2.95 6.22 3.35
C GLY A 35 -4.25 5.97 2.58
N ILE A 36 -4.22 5.23 1.47
CA ILE A 36 -5.39 5.03 0.61
C ILE A 36 -6.19 3.80 1.06
N ARG A 37 -7.48 3.97 1.33
CA ARG A 37 -8.38 2.84 1.63
C ARG A 37 -9.74 2.98 0.96
N PRO A 38 -10.29 1.92 0.36
CA PRO A 38 -11.69 1.89 -0.04
C PRO A 38 -12.61 2.05 1.18
N LEU A 39 -13.59 2.94 1.09
CA LEU A 39 -14.68 3.06 2.08
C LEU A 39 -15.96 2.37 1.61
N GLU A 40 -16.09 2.19 0.30
CA GLU A 40 -17.26 1.55 -0.33
C GLU A 40 -16.83 0.45 -1.29
N PRO A 41 -17.67 -0.59 -1.50
CA PRO A 41 -17.47 -1.58 -2.54
C PRO A 41 -17.23 -0.94 -3.92
N GLY A 42 -16.33 -1.53 -4.69
CA GLY A 42 -15.97 -1.01 -6.01
C GLY A 42 -15.12 0.27 -5.97
N CYS A 43 -14.66 0.72 -4.80
CA CYS A 43 -13.82 1.92 -4.64
C CYS A 43 -14.47 3.22 -5.15
N ARG A 44 -15.81 3.30 -5.11
CA ARG A 44 -16.54 4.54 -5.43
C ARG A 44 -16.18 5.68 -4.49
N THR A 45 -15.90 5.35 -3.24
CA THR A 45 -15.36 6.26 -2.25
C THR A 45 -14.07 5.69 -1.68
N VAL A 46 -13.01 6.51 -1.67
CA VAL A 46 -11.73 6.18 -1.06
C VAL A 46 -11.35 7.24 -0.03
N ARG A 47 -10.79 6.82 1.09
CA ARG A 47 -10.14 7.69 2.06
C ARG A 47 -8.66 7.83 1.71
N VAL A 48 -8.13 9.05 1.85
CA VAL A 48 -6.69 9.32 1.79
C VAL A 48 -6.26 9.99 3.10
N ALA A 49 -5.47 9.27 3.91
CA ALA A 49 -5.00 9.68 5.23
C ALA A 49 -3.55 9.20 5.46
N PRO A 50 -2.53 9.96 5.02
CA PRO A 50 -1.13 9.50 5.05
C PRO A 50 -0.54 9.45 6.45
N GLN A 51 0.27 8.43 6.71
CA GLN A 51 1.06 8.28 7.94
C GLN A 51 2.55 8.20 7.60
N LEU A 52 3.18 9.36 7.38
CA LEU A 52 4.57 9.41 6.90
C LEU A 52 5.62 9.02 7.95
N GLY A 53 5.31 9.01 9.25
CA GLY A 53 6.30 8.75 10.29
C GLY A 53 7.47 9.72 10.15
N ASP A 54 8.68 9.21 9.89
CA ASP A 54 9.89 10.02 9.64
C ASP A 54 10.14 10.34 8.16
N LEU A 55 9.36 9.78 7.24
CA LEU A 55 9.51 10.04 5.81
C LEU A 55 9.24 11.50 5.46
N THR A 56 9.99 12.04 4.52
CA THR A 56 9.79 13.40 4.00
C THR A 56 8.78 13.45 2.86
N TRP A 57 8.55 12.33 2.17
CA TRP A 57 7.56 12.21 1.10
C TRP A 57 7.15 10.74 0.90
N ALA A 58 6.02 10.55 0.23
CA ALA A 58 5.58 9.26 -0.32
C ALA A 58 4.75 9.51 -1.57
N GLU A 59 4.94 8.71 -2.62
CA GLU A 59 4.21 8.84 -3.88
C GLU A 59 3.80 7.46 -4.37
N GLY A 60 2.60 7.36 -4.94
CA GLY A 60 2.10 6.09 -5.44
C GLY A 60 0.77 6.23 -6.16
N THR A 61 0.30 5.08 -6.62
CA THR A 61 -0.98 4.97 -7.32
C THR A 61 -1.79 3.82 -6.73
N PHE A 62 -3.12 3.97 -6.78
CA PHE A 62 -4.05 2.94 -6.33
C PHE A 62 -5.04 2.65 -7.48
N PRO A 63 -5.03 1.42 -8.01
CA PRO A 63 -5.97 1.05 -9.06
C PRO A 63 -7.37 0.90 -8.50
N THR A 64 -8.36 1.47 -9.19
CA THR A 64 -9.79 1.26 -8.94
C THR A 64 -10.45 0.75 -10.21
N PRO A 65 -11.65 0.14 -10.13
CA PRO A 65 -12.45 -0.19 -11.32
C PRO A 65 -12.76 1.00 -12.22
N HIS A 66 -12.70 2.23 -11.69
CA HIS A 66 -13.01 3.48 -12.40
C HIS A 66 -11.75 4.17 -12.98
N GLY A 67 -10.55 3.63 -12.73
CA GLY A 67 -9.28 4.21 -13.14
C GLY A 67 -8.28 4.34 -12.00
N ILE A 68 -7.19 5.07 -12.23
CA ILE A 68 -6.08 5.16 -11.30
C ILE A 68 -6.21 6.41 -10.42
N VAL A 69 -6.21 6.22 -9.09
CA VAL A 69 -6.00 7.32 -8.14
C VAL A 69 -4.50 7.51 -7.97
N ARG A 70 -4.00 8.72 -8.22
CA ARG A 70 -2.60 9.11 -8.04
C ARG A 70 -2.48 9.99 -6.80
N VAL A 71 -1.50 9.70 -5.95
CA VAL A 71 -1.30 10.44 -4.70
C VAL A 71 0.17 10.72 -4.49
N LYS A 72 0.47 11.97 -4.12
CA LYS A 72 1.79 12.39 -3.66
C LYS A 72 1.66 13.15 -2.35
N HIS A 73 2.42 12.73 -1.36
CA HIS A 73 2.54 13.38 -0.07
C HIS A 73 3.91 14.01 0.08
N THR A 74 3.96 15.22 0.64
CA THR A 74 5.22 15.87 1.01
C THR A 74 5.06 16.47 2.41
N LYS A 75 5.95 16.07 3.32
CA LYS A 75 6.03 16.64 4.67
C LYS A 75 6.70 18.00 4.58
N ARG A 76 6.04 19.02 5.11
CA ARG A 76 6.55 20.39 5.19
C ARG A 76 7.44 20.57 6.42
N PRO A 77 8.28 21.64 6.46
CA PRO A 77 9.14 21.91 7.60
C PRO A 77 8.40 22.10 8.94
N ASP A 78 7.13 22.50 8.89
CA ASP A 78 6.25 22.65 10.05
C ASP A 78 5.66 21.33 10.56
N GLY A 79 6.01 20.20 9.93
CA GLY A 79 5.51 18.86 10.28
C GLY A 79 4.17 18.48 9.63
N THR A 80 3.49 19.42 8.96
CA THR A 80 2.25 19.12 8.25
C THR A 80 2.49 18.36 6.95
N VAL A 81 1.48 17.63 6.47
CA VAL A 81 1.58 16.86 5.22
C VAL A 81 0.73 17.52 4.14
N HIS A 82 1.38 17.95 3.06
CA HIS A 82 0.71 18.37 1.83
C HIS A 82 0.41 17.14 0.97
N SER A 83 -0.79 17.07 0.40
CA SER A 83 -1.23 15.93 -0.42
C SER A 83 -1.84 16.39 -1.74
N ASP A 84 -1.16 16.04 -2.83
CA ASP A 84 -1.63 16.17 -4.20
C ASP A 84 -2.32 14.87 -4.61
N ILE A 85 -3.61 14.95 -4.95
CA ILE A 85 -4.44 13.78 -5.24
C ILE A 85 -5.18 14.02 -6.56
N ALA A 86 -5.01 13.10 -7.50
CA ALA A 86 -5.78 13.05 -8.74
C ALA A 86 -6.56 11.75 -8.79
N ALA A 87 -7.89 11.84 -8.89
CA ALA A 87 -8.78 10.69 -8.99
C ALA A 87 -9.55 10.74 -10.32
N PRO A 88 -9.87 9.58 -10.92
CA PRO A 88 -10.70 9.53 -12.11
C PRO A 88 -12.15 9.91 -11.79
N GLU A 89 -12.94 10.20 -12.84
CA GLU A 89 -14.37 10.36 -12.69
C GLU A 89 -15.02 9.11 -12.05
N GLY A 90 -16.01 9.33 -11.19
CA GLY A 90 -16.69 8.24 -10.47
C GLY A 90 -16.02 7.79 -9.17
N VAL A 91 -14.86 8.36 -8.80
CA VAL A 91 -14.22 8.13 -7.51
C VAL A 91 -14.28 9.40 -6.65
N THR A 92 -14.90 9.29 -5.49
CA THR A 92 -14.93 10.34 -4.47
C THR A 92 -13.78 10.15 -3.49
N VAL A 93 -13.01 11.20 -3.24
CA VAL A 93 -11.90 11.18 -2.28
C VAL A 93 -12.29 11.92 -1.01
N VAL A 94 -12.24 11.21 0.13
CA VAL A 94 -12.39 11.79 1.47
C VAL A 94 -11.01 11.98 2.09
N ARG A 95 -10.71 13.21 2.54
CA ARG A 95 -9.47 13.54 3.24
C ARG A 95 -9.69 13.46 4.75
N ALA A 96 -8.73 12.92 5.49
CA ALA A 96 -8.72 12.88 6.95
C ALA A 96 -7.35 13.29 7.50
#